data_AF-A0A6P0GFX1-F1
#
_entry.id   AF-A0A6P0GFX1-F1
#
_cell.length_a   1.000
_cell.length_b   1.000
_cell.length_c   1.000
_cell.angle_alpha   90.00
_cell.angle_beta   90.00
_cell.angle_gamma   90.00
#
_symmetry.space_group_name_H-M   'P 1'
#
loop_
_entity.id
_entity.type
_entity.pdbx_description
1 polymer ?
#
loop_
_entity_poly.entity_id
_entity_poly.type
_entity_poly.pdbx_seq_one_letter_code
_entity_poly.pdbx_strand_id
1 'polypeptide(L)'
;MADARSGGHVVLETADRTAFDSLRRRPTPRAERYALGRRLRRQVPRSELGRWTPPADRRDVVDQIQASHVGRVDRLIPVRVARMAASPYGFLRGTAVVMAADVAGLPATGIRPVICGDAHLGNFGFYASPERDLVIDLNDFDEAHPGGWEWDLRRLAASIWVAGRQNSATEEQCSRAVASMARRYREHLHRLSGEPLLARSFDRLDVSRLRATATDRSLRTEIERAARRARRRVSDRALPRFTEERAEGRRIVEEPPLITRLDPDERDQVADGLDAYVGTLPPHWRRVLSGYVLVDVAHKVVGVGSVGLRALVALCEGSGADDVVFLQLKQARRSVLAPYVHGDSAWHAHQGQRVVEYQQALQTVSDPLLGWTTIAGRQYYVRQFRNMKGTIAVDALDAHALSDYAGVCGRLLAKGHARTSGASMIDGYVGASDKLDVALCRFARAYADQTERDHETLVRAVARGALPTEPGA
;
A
#
# COMPACT_ATOMS: atom_id res chain seq x y z
N MET A 1 -9.94 -42.49 17.09
CA MET A 1 -8.70 -41.97 16.49
C MET A 1 -8.93 -41.78 15.01
N ALA A 2 -9.28 -40.57 14.59
CA ALA A 2 -9.38 -40.19 13.19
C ALA A 2 -8.75 -38.80 13.08
N ASP A 3 -7.62 -38.77 12.39
CA ASP A 3 -6.67 -37.68 12.30
C ASP A 3 -7.26 -36.52 11.47
N ALA A 4 -7.48 -35.38 12.11
CA ALA A 4 -7.93 -34.15 11.49
C ALA A 4 -6.76 -33.57 10.68
N ARG A 5 -6.68 -33.96 9.41
CA ARG A 5 -5.70 -33.47 8.46
C ARG A 5 -5.72 -31.94 8.45
N SER A 6 -4.62 -31.37 8.92
CA SER A 6 -4.22 -29.98 8.75
C SER A 6 -4.51 -29.52 7.32
N GLY A 7 -5.45 -28.59 7.17
CA GLY A 7 -5.71 -27.86 5.93
C GLY A 7 -4.55 -26.92 5.62
N GLY A 8 -3.37 -27.48 5.32
CA GLY A 8 -2.23 -26.73 4.85
C GLY A 8 -2.59 -26.06 3.53
N HIS A 9 -2.20 -24.79 3.39
CA HIS A 9 -2.31 -24.06 2.13
C HIS A 9 -1.82 -24.94 0.98
N VAL A 10 -2.70 -25.24 0.01
CA VAL A 10 -2.26 -25.81 -1.26
C VAL A 10 -1.45 -24.72 -1.95
N VAL A 11 -0.15 -24.73 -1.70
CA VAL A 11 0.82 -24.07 -2.56
C VAL A 11 0.72 -24.83 -3.87
N LEU A 12 0.12 -24.21 -4.89
CA LEU A 12 0.33 -24.70 -6.24
C LEU A 12 1.84 -24.73 -6.41
N GLU A 13 2.38 -25.95 -6.55
CA GLU A 13 3.77 -26.19 -6.88
C GLU A 13 4.09 -25.18 -7.98
N THR A 14 4.96 -24.24 -7.60
CA THR A 14 5.28 -23.01 -8.31
C THR A 14 5.02 -23.16 -9.79
N ALA A 15 4.14 -22.32 -10.36
CA ALA A 15 4.20 -22.05 -11.79
C ALA A 15 5.68 -21.82 -12.12
N ASP A 16 6.27 -22.77 -12.85
CA ASP A 16 7.71 -23.00 -12.96
C ASP A 16 8.47 -21.67 -13.05
N ARG A 17 9.13 -21.26 -11.94
CA ARG A 17 9.83 -19.96 -11.89
C ARG A 17 10.93 -19.92 -12.95
N THR A 18 11.48 -21.08 -13.30
CA THR A 18 12.55 -21.21 -14.30
C THR A 18 12.10 -20.83 -15.71
N ALA A 19 10.80 -20.84 -15.99
CA ALA A 19 10.25 -20.42 -17.28
C ALA A 19 10.28 -18.90 -17.49
N PHE A 20 10.38 -18.10 -16.42
CA PHE A 20 10.50 -16.64 -16.50
C PHE A 20 11.94 -16.13 -16.40
N ASP A 21 12.90 -17.02 -16.12
CA ASP A 21 14.33 -16.70 -16.06
C ASP A 21 15.04 -16.90 -17.42
N SER A 22 14.30 -17.34 -18.45
CA SER A 22 14.90 -17.66 -19.76
C SER A 22 14.00 -17.29 -20.95
N LEU A 23 14.54 -16.50 -21.88
CA LEU A 23 13.91 -16.26 -23.19
C LEU A 23 13.91 -17.51 -24.10
N ARG A 24 14.60 -18.58 -23.72
CA ARG A 24 14.70 -19.82 -24.49
C ARG A 24 13.65 -20.85 -24.11
N ARG A 25 12.99 -20.68 -22.97
CA ARG A 25 11.95 -21.60 -22.47
C ARG A 25 10.59 -21.00 -22.76
N ARG A 26 9.68 -21.82 -23.29
CA ARG A 26 8.31 -21.40 -23.52
C ARG A 26 7.53 -21.49 -22.20
N PRO A 27 6.95 -20.40 -21.70
CA PRO A 27 6.09 -20.46 -20.51
C PRO A 27 4.75 -21.12 -20.86
N THR A 28 4.07 -21.66 -19.84
CA THR A 28 2.71 -22.23 -19.96
C THR A 28 1.77 -21.27 -20.69
N PRO A 29 1.10 -21.65 -21.79
CA PRO A 29 0.23 -20.76 -22.55
C PRO A 29 -0.89 -20.11 -21.72
N ARG A 30 -1.32 -18.91 -22.13
CA ARG A 30 -2.38 -18.16 -21.44
C ARG A 30 -3.68 -18.95 -21.28
N ALA A 31 -4.13 -19.64 -22.34
CA ALA A 31 -5.37 -20.42 -22.31
C ALA A 31 -5.33 -21.54 -21.27
N GLU A 32 -4.18 -22.19 -21.11
CA GLU A 32 -3.98 -23.24 -20.12
C GLU A 32 -3.97 -22.68 -18.69
N ARG A 33 -3.29 -21.54 -18.46
CA ARG A 33 -3.34 -20.83 -17.17
C ARG A 33 -4.77 -20.39 -16.83
N TYR A 34 -5.54 -19.90 -17.80
CA TYR A 34 -6.95 -19.58 -17.62
C TYR A 34 -7.77 -20.81 -17.23
N ALA A 35 -7.56 -21.95 -17.91
CA ALA A 35 -8.22 -23.19 -17.57
C ALA A 35 -7.86 -23.69 -16.16
N LEU A 36 -6.60 -23.55 -15.73
CA LEU A 36 -6.16 -23.85 -14.37
C LEU A 36 -6.90 -23.00 -13.33
N GLY A 37 -6.96 -21.68 -13.55
CA GLY A 37 -7.77 -20.74 -12.77
C GLY A 37 -9.22 -21.18 -12.63
N ARG A 38 -9.85 -21.56 -13.76
CA ARG A 38 -11.24 -22.02 -13.79
C ARG A 38 -11.45 -23.30 -12.98
N ARG A 39 -10.51 -24.24 -12.99
CA ARG A 39 -10.57 -25.50 -12.22
C ARG A 39 -10.52 -25.27 -10.71
N LEU A 40 -9.78 -24.25 -10.25
CA LEU A 40 -9.67 -23.91 -8.83
C LEU A 40 -11.01 -23.58 -8.17
N ARG A 41 -12.05 -23.20 -8.95
CA ARG A 41 -13.42 -23.00 -8.44
C ARG A 41 -14.03 -24.26 -7.81
N ARG A 42 -13.54 -25.46 -8.17
CA ARG A 42 -13.98 -26.74 -7.58
C ARG A 42 -13.38 -26.95 -6.19
N GLN A 43 -12.18 -26.42 -5.95
CA GLN A 43 -11.48 -26.52 -4.66
C GLN A 43 -11.91 -25.39 -3.72
N VAL A 44 -11.96 -24.16 -4.24
CA VAL A 44 -12.40 -22.97 -3.50
C VAL A 44 -13.53 -22.32 -4.31
N PRO A 45 -14.79 -22.67 -4.05
CA PRO A 45 -15.92 -21.98 -4.67
C PRO A 45 -15.85 -20.48 -4.39
N ARG A 46 -16.19 -19.64 -5.37
CA ARG A 46 -16.15 -18.17 -5.22
C ARG A 46 -16.98 -17.67 -4.03
N SER A 47 -18.07 -18.37 -3.70
CA SER A 47 -18.88 -18.10 -2.52
C SER A 47 -18.10 -18.26 -1.21
N GLU A 48 -17.07 -19.10 -1.13
CA GLU A 48 -16.24 -19.25 0.08
C GLU A 48 -15.40 -18.02 0.35
N LEU A 49 -15.03 -17.25 -0.69
CA LEU A 49 -14.28 -16.00 -0.51
C LEU A 49 -15.04 -14.95 0.31
N GLY A 50 -16.37 -15.11 0.36
CA GLY A 50 -17.26 -14.23 1.09
C GLY A 50 -17.52 -14.60 2.54
N ARG A 51 -16.94 -15.71 3.05
CA ARG A 51 -17.18 -16.16 4.42
C ARG A 51 -16.14 -15.53 5.36
N TRP A 52 -16.62 -14.98 6.47
CA TRP A 52 -15.79 -14.55 7.58
C TRP A 52 -16.44 -15.03 8.86
N THR A 53 -15.66 -15.70 9.70
CA THR A 53 -16.01 -16.03 11.07
C THR A 53 -14.69 -16.02 11.84
N PRO A 54 -14.55 -15.22 12.90
CA PRO A 54 -13.31 -15.19 13.65
C PRO A 54 -13.04 -16.57 14.26
N PRO A 55 -11.83 -17.13 14.10
CA PRO A 55 -11.51 -18.42 14.69
C PRO A 55 -11.48 -18.33 16.23
N ALA A 56 -11.71 -19.44 16.92
CA ALA A 56 -11.80 -19.46 18.39
C ALA A 56 -10.47 -19.09 19.07
N ASP A 57 -9.35 -19.40 18.41
CA ASP A 57 -7.97 -19.09 18.81
C ASP A 57 -7.45 -17.80 18.13
N ARG A 58 -8.34 -16.95 17.61
CA ARG A 58 -7.95 -15.66 17.04
C ARG A 58 -7.13 -14.85 18.06
N ARG A 59 -5.93 -14.45 17.65
CA ARG A 59 -5.02 -13.66 18.50
C ARG A 59 -5.68 -12.36 18.96
N ASP A 60 -5.45 -12.01 20.21
CA ASP A 60 -5.94 -10.75 20.77
C ASP A 60 -5.40 -9.55 19.99
N VAL A 61 -6.28 -8.57 19.75
CA VAL A 61 -6.00 -7.40 18.91
C VAL A 61 -5.00 -6.47 19.60
N VAL A 62 -5.11 -6.29 20.91
CA VAL A 62 -4.21 -5.46 21.71
C VAL A 62 -2.81 -6.08 21.72
N ASP A 63 -2.71 -7.40 21.91
CA ASP A 63 -1.43 -8.12 21.85
C ASP A 63 -0.77 -7.96 20.48
N GLN A 64 -1.53 -8.05 19.39
CA GLN A 64 -1.02 -7.81 18.03
C GLN A 64 -0.55 -6.36 17.84
N ILE A 65 -1.28 -5.39 18.37
CA ILE A 65 -0.87 -3.97 18.34
C ILE A 65 0.41 -3.75 19.14
N GLN A 66 0.52 -4.32 20.34
CA GLN A 66 1.72 -4.25 21.19
C GLN A 66 2.92 -4.88 20.49
N ALA A 67 2.76 -6.07 19.91
CA ALA A 67 3.80 -6.71 19.10
C ALA A 67 4.24 -5.82 17.91
N SER A 68 3.29 -5.10 17.28
CA SER A 68 3.61 -4.17 16.20
C SER A 68 4.36 -2.91 16.65
N HIS A 69 4.38 -2.60 17.96
CA HIS A 69 5.14 -1.50 18.53
C HIS A 69 6.62 -1.82 18.75
N VAL A 70 6.98 -3.11 18.86
CA VAL A 70 8.39 -3.51 19.01
C VAL A 70 9.25 -2.91 17.91
N GLY A 71 10.31 -2.19 18.29
CA GLY A 71 11.26 -1.52 17.39
C GLY A 71 10.81 -0.16 16.85
N ARG A 72 9.63 0.35 17.24
CA ARG A 72 9.19 1.72 16.93
C ARG A 72 9.88 2.74 17.85
N VAL A 73 9.77 4.02 17.50
CA VAL A 73 10.20 5.15 18.33
C VAL A 73 9.18 5.35 19.44
N ASP A 74 9.59 5.13 20.69
CA ASP A 74 8.68 5.05 21.85
C ASP A 74 7.83 6.31 22.04
N ARG A 75 8.43 7.50 21.92
CA ARG A 75 7.70 8.79 22.05
C ARG A 75 6.59 9.00 21.00
N LEU A 76 6.56 8.21 19.93
CA LEU A 76 5.54 8.30 18.86
C LEU A 76 4.48 7.20 18.95
N ILE A 77 4.63 6.23 19.86
CA ILE A 77 3.62 5.21 20.12
C ILE A 77 2.28 5.85 20.53
N PRO A 78 2.22 6.85 21.45
CA PRO A 78 0.98 7.49 21.85
C PRO A 78 0.22 8.15 20.67
N VAL A 79 0.95 8.83 19.78
CA VAL A 79 0.39 9.43 18.55
C VAL A 79 -0.21 8.36 17.64
N ARG A 80 0.47 7.21 17.48
CA ARG A 80 -0.04 6.10 16.66
C ARG A 80 -1.35 5.58 17.22
N VAL A 81 -1.40 5.33 18.53
CA VAL A 81 -2.58 4.80 19.22
C VAL A 81 -3.74 5.79 19.11
N ALA A 82 -3.50 7.09 19.31
CA ALA A 82 -4.52 8.13 19.15
C ALA A 82 -5.15 8.11 17.75
N ARG A 83 -4.32 8.06 16.69
CA ARG A 83 -4.81 8.01 15.30
C ARG A 83 -5.58 6.73 14.96
N MET A 84 -5.21 5.61 15.57
CA MET A 84 -5.97 4.35 15.42
C MET A 84 -7.28 4.38 16.20
N ALA A 85 -7.29 5.00 17.38
CA ALA A 85 -8.46 5.11 18.25
C ALA A 85 -9.48 6.13 17.74
N ALA A 86 -9.07 7.10 16.90
CA ALA A 86 -9.93 8.16 16.41
C ALA A 86 -11.15 7.68 15.61
N SER A 87 -11.04 6.58 14.86
CA SER A 87 -12.18 5.99 14.14
C SER A 87 -11.94 4.54 13.70
N PRO A 88 -12.99 3.75 13.40
CA PRO A 88 -12.84 2.40 12.82
C PRO A 88 -12.03 2.37 11.51
N TYR A 89 -12.18 3.38 10.65
CA TYR A 89 -11.37 3.47 9.43
C TYR A 89 -9.90 3.80 9.74
N GLY A 90 -9.65 4.67 10.73
CA GLY A 90 -8.30 4.95 11.24
C GLY A 90 -7.63 3.69 11.81
N PHE A 91 -8.38 2.91 12.58
CA PHE A 91 -7.98 1.60 13.09
C PHE A 91 -7.60 0.65 11.96
N LEU A 92 -8.48 0.43 10.97
CA LEU A 92 -8.24 -0.48 9.83
C LEU A 92 -6.95 -0.12 9.08
N ARG A 93 -6.70 1.17 8.88
CA ARG A 93 -5.48 1.69 8.24
C ARG A 93 -4.22 1.52 9.10
N GLY A 94 -4.36 1.58 10.42
CA GLY A 94 -3.24 1.46 11.35
C GLY A 94 -2.84 0.03 11.69
N THR A 95 -3.69 -0.96 11.36
CA THR A 95 -3.60 -2.34 11.84
C THR A 95 -3.57 -3.38 10.71
N ALA A 96 -2.77 -3.14 9.65
CA ALA A 96 -2.57 -4.12 8.58
C ALA A 96 -2.20 -5.53 9.09
N VAL A 97 -1.44 -5.59 10.18
CA VAL A 97 -1.08 -6.85 10.87
C VAL A 97 -2.27 -7.69 11.33
N VAL A 98 -3.35 -7.06 11.81
CA VAL A 98 -4.53 -7.77 12.33
C VAL A 98 -5.25 -8.49 11.20
N MET A 99 -5.52 -7.76 10.10
CA MET A 99 -6.18 -8.36 8.96
C MET A 99 -5.29 -9.35 8.21
N ALA A 100 -3.98 -9.13 8.17
CA ALA A 100 -3.05 -10.10 7.61
C ALA A 100 -3.15 -11.45 8.33
N ALA A 101 -3.21 -11.45 9.66
CA ALA A 101 -3.42 -12.66 10.46
C ALA A 101 -4.76 -13.34 10.13
N ASP A 102 -5.83 -12.54 10.09
CA ASP A 102 -7.19 -13.03 9.85
C ASP A 102 -7.36 -13.63 8.45
N VAL A 103 -6.89 -12.94 7.41
CA VAL A 103 -7.07 -13.39 6.02
C VAL A 103 -6.11 -14.51 5.61
N ALA A 104 -4.99 -14.67 6.33
CA ALA A 104 -4.04 -15.74 6.10
C ALA A 104 -4.69 -17.12 6.30
N GLY A 105 -5.54 -17.28 7.31
CA GLY A 105 -6.22 -18.55 7.61
C GLY A 105 -7.45 -18.87 6.73
N LEU A 106 -7.87 -17.94 5.88
CA LEU A 106 -9.07 -18.12 5.05
C LEU A 106 -8.82 -18.98 3.80
N PRO A 107 -9.88 -19.59 3.22
CA PRO A 107 -9.76 -20.27 1.95
C PRO A 107 -9.11 -19.39 0.88
N ALA A 108 -8.13 -19.96 0.17
CA ALA A 108 -7.33 -19.30 -0.83
C ALA A 108 -7.08 -20.23 -2.01
N THR A 109 -7.04 -19.66 -3.21
CA THR A 109 -6.84 -20.38 -4.48
C THR A 109 -5.40 -20.86 -4.69
N GLY A 110 -4.45 -20.38 -3.89
CA GLY A 110 -3.03 -20.63 -4.07
C GLY A 110 -2.37 -19.79 -5.16
N ILE A 111 -3.10 -18.90 -5.85
CA ILE A 111 -2.53 -17.98 -6.83
C ILE A 111 -1.84 -16.83 -6.09
N ARG A 112 -0.52 -16.71 -6.22
CA ARG A 112 0.31 -15.78 -5.44
C ARG A 112 1.06 -14.76 -6.31
N PRO A 113 0.37 -13.72 -6.87
CA PRO A 113 1.07 -12.58 -7.44
C PRO A 113 1.82 -11.80 -6.36
N VAL A 114 2.63 -10.82 -6.78
CA VAL A 114 2.98 -9.74 -5.85
C VAL A 114 1.70 -8.94 -5.59
N ILE A 115 1.36 -8.77 -4.32
CA ILE A 115 0.22 -7.99 -3.83
C ILE A 115 0.72 -6.77 -3.05
N CYS A 116 -0.12 -5.76 -2.90
CA CYS A 116 0.15 -4.56 -2.11
C CYS A 116 0.27 -4.88 -0.62
N GLY A 117 -0.55 -5.80 -0.12
CA GLY A 117 -0.61 -6.23 1.28
C GLY A 117 -1.33 -5.24 2.20
N ASP A 118 -1.45 -3.97 1.80
CA ASP A 118 -2.20 -2.94 2.50
C ASP A 118 -3.19 -2.22 1.56
N ALA A 119 -3.93 -2.97 0.74
CA ALA A 119 -4.87 -2.40 -0.22
C ALA A 119 -6.12 -1.83 0.48
N HIS A 120 -6.19 -0.51 0.65
CA HIS A 120 -7.36 0.19 1.20
C HIS A 120 -7.61 1.51 0.43
N LEU A 121 -8.80 2.12 0.55
CA LEU A 121 -9.19 3.32 -0.23
C LEU A 121 -8.19 4.50 -0.15
N GLY A 122 -7.58 4.68 1.03
CA GLY A 122 -6.55 5.70 1.29
C GLY A 122 -5.14 5.34 0.79
N ASN A 123 -4.93 4.14 0.25
CA ASN A 123 -3.64 3.70 -0.33
C ASN A 123 -3.58 3.89 -1.86
N PHE A 124 -4.55 4.60 -2.43
CA PHE A 124 -4.52 5.06 -3.81
C PHE A 124 -4.34 6.57 -3.84
N GLY A 125 -3.60 7.07 -4.82
CA GLY A 125 -3.51 8.51 -5.02
C GLY A 125 -2.51 8.94 -6.07
N PHE A 126 -2.36 10.25 -6.14
CA PHE A 126 -1.64 10.93 -7.20
C PHE A 126 -0.14 11.03 -6.91
N TYR A 127 0.65 10.93 -7.96
CA TYR A 127 2.10 11.21 -7.96
C TYR A 127 2.54 11.57 -9.39
N ALA A 128 3.75 12.10 -9.55
CA ALA A 128 4.28 12.43 -10.87
C ALA A 128 4.97 11.20 -11.51
N SER A 129 4.71 10.97 -12.79
CA SER A 129 5.52 10.06 -13.61
C SER A 129 6.94 10.65 -13.84
N PRO A 130 7.90 9.85 -14.36
CA PRO A 130 9.19 10.38 -14.79
C PRO A 130 9.10 11.57 -15.76
N GLU A 131 8.09 11.57 -16.63
CA GLU A 131 7.78 12.65 -17.59
C GLU A 131 7.03 13.83 -16.94
N ARG A 132 6.83 13.80 -15.62
CA ARG A 132 6.13 14.83 -14.82
C ARG A 132 4.61 14.91 -15.06
N ASP A 133 4.02 13.91 -15.73
CA ASP A 133 2.57 13.75 -15.82
C ASP A 133 1.98 13.37 -14.45
N LEU A 134 0.84 13.93 -14.10
CA LEU A 134 0.11 13.52 -12.90
C LEU A 134 -0.66 12.22 -13.17
N VAL A 135 -0.29 11.15 -12.47
CA VAL A 135 -0.92 9.83 -12.56
C VAL A 135 -1.54 9.43 -11.22
N ILE A 136 -2.46 8.46 -11.22
CA ILE A 136 -3.03 7.85 -10.01
C ILE A 136 -2.72 6.35 -9.97
N ASP A 137 -2.29 5.84 -8.81
CA ASP A 137 -2.03 4.41 -8.59
C ASP A 137 -2.00 4.07 -7.09
N LEU A 138 -1.64 2.83 -6.75
CA LEU A 138 -1.21 2.45 -5.40
C LEU A 138 -0.04 3.34 -4.91
N ASN A 139 -0.01 3.67 -3.61
CA ASN A 139 0.87 4.71 -3.06
C ASN A 139 1.81 4.26 -1.92
N ASP A 140 1.50 3.17 -1.23
CA ASP A 140 2.26 2.61 -0.13
C ASP A 140 2.48 1.11 -0.35
N PHE A 141 3.74 0.71 -0.24
CA PHE A 141 4.25 -0.62 -0.59
C PHE A 141 5.06 -1.22 0.57
N ASP A 142 4.97 -0.62 1.76
CA ASP A 142 5.65 -1.11 2.97
C ASP A 142 5.35 -2.61 3.19
N GLU A 143 4.11 -3.05 2.91
CA GLU A 143 3.66 -4.43 3.08
C GLU A 143 3.68 -5.29 1.82
N ALA A 144 4.10 -4.73 0.67
CA ALA A 144 4.03 -5.42 -0.62
C ALA A 144 4.85 -6.71 -0.61
N HIS A 145 4.27 -7.81 -1.09
CA HIS A 145 4.85 -9.14 -0.96
C HIS A 145 4.17 -10.14 -1.90
N PRO A 146 4.82 -11.23 -2.33
CA PRO A 146 4.12 -12.38 -2.91
C PRO A 146 3.08 -12.92 -1.93
N GLY A 147 1.81 -12.99 -2.33
CA GLY A 147 0.73 -13.36 -1.43
C GLY A 147 -0.57 -13.66 -2.17
N GLY A 148 -1.57 -14.19 -1.47
CA GLY A 148 -2.87 -14.49 -2.07
C GLY A 148 -3.52 -13.22 -2.60
N TRP A 149 -3.88 -13.19 -3.89
CA TRP A 149 -4.56 -12.04 -4.51
C TRP A 149 -5.89 -11.69 -3.80
N GLU A 150 -6.50 -12.67 -3.13
CA GLU A 150 -7.71 -12.51 -2.33
C GLU A 150 -7.50 -11.62 -1.10
N TRP A 151 -6.27 -11.55 -0.56
CA TRP A 151 -5.97 -10.77 0.63
C TRP A 151 -6.13 -9.27 0.37
N ASP A 152 -5.59 -8.78 -0.75
CA ASP A 152 -5.76 -7.39 -1.18
C ASP A 152 -7.23 -7.05 -1.46
N LEU A 153 -7.98 -7.95 -2.11
CA LEU A 153 -9.40 -7.71 -2.39
C LEU A 153 -10.24 -7.67 -1.13
N ARG A 154 -10.00 -8.59 -0.19
CA ARG A 154 -10.67 -8.61 1.11
C ARG A 154 -10.37 -7.33 1.89
N ARG A 155 -9.11 -6.90 1.93
CA ARG A 155 -8.69 -5.67 2.61
C ARG A 155 -9.31 -4.43 1.99
N LEU A 156 -9.33 -4.36 0.66
CA LEU A 156 -9.95 -3.23 -0.05
C LEU A 156 -11.46 -3.20 0.18
N ALA A 157 -12.13 -4.35 0.06
CA ALA A 157 -13.57 -4.48 0.27
C ALA A 157 -13.99 -4.10 1.69
N ALA A 158 -13.29 -4.58 2.71
CA ALA A 158 -13.52 -4.19 4.10
C ALA A 158 -13.31 -2.68 4.30
N SER A 159 -12.24 -2.10 3.73
CA SER A 159 -11.98 -0.67 3.83
C SER A 159 -13.09 0.20 3.22
N ILE A 160 -13.72 -0.25 2.13
CA ILE A 160 -14.84 0.43 1.47
C ILE A 160 -16.06 0.45 2.39
N TRP A 161 -16.39 -0.69 3.01
CA TRP A 161 -17.55 -0.79 3.87
C TRP A 161 -17.39 0.02 5.16
N VAL A 162 -16.22 -0.07 5.80
CA VAL A 162 -15.90 0.70 7.02
C VAL A 162 -15.90 2.21 6.74
N ALA A 163 -15.32 2.65 5.62
CA ALA A 163 -15.38 4.05 5.21
C ALA A 163 -16.83 4.49 4.91
N GLY A 164 -17.61 3.65 4.23
CA GLY A 164 -19.02 3.93 3.94
C GLY A 164 -19.83 4.15 5.21
N ARG A 165 -19.72 3.27 6.20
CA ARG A 165 -20.38 3.44 7.50
C ARG A 165 -19.93 4.71 8.23
N GLN A 166 -18.63 4.99 8.23
CA GLN A 166 -18.09 6.22 8.83
C GLN A 166 -18.68 7.49 8.17
N ASN A 167 -18.96 7.42 6.86
CA ASN A 167 -19.58 8.50 6.10
C ASN A 167 -21.12 8.44 6.09
N SER A 168 -21.72 7.67 6.99
CA SER A 168 -23.18 7.52 7.13
C SER A 168 -23.89 6.93 5.91
N ALA A 169 -23.19 6.16 5.07
CA ALA A 169 -23.80 5.40 3.99
C ALA A 169 -24.58 4.19 4.55
N THR A 170 -25.70 3.85 3.92
CA THR A 170 -26.48 2.66 4.26
C THR A 170 -25.75 1.37 3.87
N GLU A 171 -26.10 0.24 4.49
CA GLU A 171 -25.55 -1.07 4.12
C GLU A 171 -25.71 -1.38 2.62
N GLU A 172 -26.83 -0.97 2.03
CA GLU A 172 -27.11 -1.12 0.59
C GLU A 172 -26.15 -0.26 -0.26
N GLN A 173 -25.85 0.96 0.19
CA GLN A 173 -24.87 1.84 -0.45
C GLN A 173 -23.45 1.27 -0.34
N CYS A 174 -23.04 0.77 0.82
CA CYS A 174 -21.77 0.08 1.02
C CYS A 174 -21.65 -1.15 0.12
N SER A 175 -22.71 -1.97 0.04
CA SER A 175 -22.79 -3.14 -0.84
C SER A 175 -22.59 -2.75 -2.31
N ARG A 176 -23.27 -1.69 -2.78
CA ARG A 176 -23.09 -1.19 -4.15
C ARG A 176 -21.66 -0.74 -4.42
N ALA A 177 -21.01 -0.08 -3.47
CA ALA A 177 -19.63 0.36 -3.62
C ALA A 177 -18.63 -0.82 -3.71
N VAL A 178 -18.79 -1.84 -2.87
CA VAL A 178 -17.97 -3.06 -2.94
C VAL A 178 -18.22 -3.85 -4.23
N ALA A 179 -19.49 -3.97 -4.64
CA ALA A 179 -19.84 -4.60 -5.91
C ALA A 179 -19.23 -3.85 -7.11
N SER A 180 -19.24 -2.50 -7.09
CA SER A 180 -18.58 -1.66 -8.08
C SER A 180 -17.07 -1.95 -8.17
N MET A 181 -16.39 -1.99 -7.01
CA MET A 181 -14.97 -2.36 -6.93
C MET A 181 -14.69 -3.74 -7.52
N ALA A 182 -15.41 -4.77 -7.08
CA ALA A 182 -15.20 -6.14 -7.50
C ALA A 182 -15.47 -6.34 -9.00
N ARG A 183 -16.55 -5.75 -9.51
CA ARG A 183 -16.89 -5.75 -10.94
C ARG A 183 -15.76 -5.09 -11.76
N ARG A 184 -15.32 -3.89 -11.38
CA ARG A 184 -14.27 -3.17 -12.11
C ARG A 184 -12.92 -3.88 -12.04
N TYR A 185 -12.61 -4.51 -10.92
CA TYR A 185 -11.44 -5.38 -10.80
C TYR A 185 -11.51 -6.52 -11.83
N ARG A 186 -12.62 -7.26 -11.85
CA ARG A 186 -12.85 -8.40 -12.73
C ARG A 186 -12.83 -8.05 -14.21
N GLU A 187 -13.54 -6.98 -14.60
CA GLU A 187 -13.58 -6.48 -15.98
C GLU A 187 -12.19 -6.04 -16.48
N HIS A 188 -11.47 -5.25 -15.67
CA HIS A 188 -10.16 -4.74 -16.06
C HIS A 188 -9.10 -5.84 -16.08
N LEU A 189 -9.16 -6.76 -15.11
CA LEU A 189 -8.28 -7.93 -15.10
C LEU A 189 -8.52 -8.81 -16.33
N HIS A 190 -9.78 -9.07 -16.70
CA HIS A 190 -10.11 -9.84 -17.90
C HIS A 190 -9.52 -9.22 -19.16
N ARG A 191 -9.71 -7.90 -19.33
CA ARG A 191 -9.10 -7.14 -20.44
C ARG A 191 -7.58 -7.23 -20.43
N LEU A 192 -6.91 -7.02 -19.29
CA LEU A 192 -5.45 -7.06 -19.20
C LEU A 192 -4.87 -8.47 -19.33
N SER A 193 -5.61 -9.48 -18.87
CA SER A 193 -5.28 -10.88 -19.17
C SER A 193 -5.27 -11.05 -20.69
N GLY A 194 -6.22 -10.40 -21.37
CA GLY A 194 -6.43 -10.20 -22.82
C GLY A 194 -5.21 -9.86 -23.66
N GLU A 195 -4.34 -9.04 -23.11
CA GLU A 195 -3.39 -8.25 -23.88
C GLU A 195 -2.01 -8.90 -24.03
N PRO A 196 -1.24 -8.50 -25.07
CA PRO A 196 0.18 -8.82 -25.15
C PRO A 196 0.92 -8.36 -23.89
N LEU A 197 1.85 -9.19 -23.38
CA LEU A 197 2.54 -8.98 -22.11
C LEU A 197 3.23 -7.61 -22.01
N LEU A 198 3.84 -7.15 -23.11
CA LEU A 198 4.53 -5.87 -23.15
C LEU A 198 3.52 -4.71 -23.11
N ALA A 199 2.45 -4.75 -23.92
CA ALA A 199 1.41 -3.72 -23.96
C ALA A 199 0.74 -3.53 -22.59
N ARG A 200 0.44 -4.65 -21.91
CA ARG A 200 -0.10 -4.67 -20.54
C ARG A 200 0.76 -3.89 -19.54
N SER A 201 2.08 -3.83 -19.78
CA SER A 201 3.03 -3.13 -18.90
C SER A 201 3.00 -1.61 -19.07
N PHE A 202 2.21 -1.08 -20.00
CA PHE A 202 2.01 0.36 -20.21
C PHE A 202 0.62 0.86 -19.82
N ASP A 203 -0.25 -0.01 -19.28
CA ASP A 203 -1.58 0.40 -18.79
C ASP A 203 -1.41 1.42 -17.66
N ARG A 204 -1.78 2.67 -17.89
CA ARG A 204 -1.73 3.75 -16.90
C ARG A 204 -3.04 4.53 -16.85
N LEU A 205 -3.33 5.08 -15.67
CA LEU A 205 -4.46 5.97 -15.43
C LEU A 205 -3.94 7.37 -15.08
N ASP A 206 -3.96 8.26 -16.07
CA ASP A 206 -3.74 9.69 -15.86
C ASP A 206 -5.03 10.41 -15.43
N VAL A 207 -4.91 11.68 -15.03
CA VAL A 207 -6.05 12.50 -14.59
C VAL A 207 -7.14 12.63 -15.68
N SER A 208 -6.76 12.73 -16.95
CA SER A 208 -7.69 12.90 -18.06
C SER A 208 -8.56 11.65 -18.24
N ARG A 209 -7.93 10.47 -18.28
CA ARG A 209 -8.61 9.17 -18.33
C ARG A 209 -9.43 8.90 -17.08
N LEU A 210 -8.93 9.29 -15.91
CA LEU A 210 -9.66 9.17 -14.65
C LEU A 210 -10.95 10.00 -14.68
N ARG A 211 -10.89 11.25 -15.13
CA ARG A 211 -12.06 12.14 -15.29
C ARG A 211 -13.07 11.59 -16.30
N ALA A 212 -12.59 11.04 -17.41
CA ALA A 212 -13.45 10.40 -18.40
C ALA A 212 -14.15 9.15 -17.87
N THR A 213 -13.51 8.43 -16.94
CA THR A 213 -14.05 7.19 -16.36
C THR A 213 -14.98 7.45 -15.15
N ALA A 214 -14.72 8.49 -14.36
CA ALA A 214 -15.60 8.88 -13.25
C ALA A 214 -16.91 9.43 -13.81
N THR A 215 -18.05 8.89 -13.39
CA THR A 215 -19.37 9.34 -13.85
C THR A 215 -20.00 10.34 -12.89
N ASP A 216 -19.74 10.17 -11.60
CA ASP A 216 -20.25 11.02 -10.55
C ASP A 216 -19.60 12.42 -10.51
N ARG A 217 -20.43 13.44 -10.27
CA ARG A 217 -20.01 14.84 -10.30
C ARG A 217 -19.21 15.22 -9.04
N SER A 218 -19.57 14.73 -7.86
CA SER A 218 -18.85 15.06 -6.63
C SER A 218 -17.48 14.38 -6.64
N LEU A 219 -17.37 13.14 -7.14
CA LEU A 219 -16.07 12.49 -7.35
C LEU A 219 -15.19 13.22 -8.37
N ARG A 220 -15.72 13.64 -9.53
CA ARG A 220 -14.95 14.46 -10.49
C ARG A 220 -14.41 15.73 -9.84
N THR A 221 -15.25 16.39 -9.03
CA THR A 221 -14.86 17.59 -8.28
C THR A 221 -13.71 17.30 -7.31
N GLU A 222 -13.79 16.20 -6.56
CA GLU A 222 -12.74 15.79 -5.62
C GLU A 222 -11.45 15.37 -6.33
N ILE A 223 -11.54 14.68 -7.48
CA ILE A 223 -10.40 14.38 -8.34
C ILE A 223 -9.69 15.67 -8.78
N GLU A 224 -10.44 16.67 -9.24
CA GLU A 224 -9.87 17.95 -9.67
C GLU A 224 -9.26 18.73 -8.51
N ARG A 225 -9.90 18.74 -7.33
CA ARG A 225 -9.34 19.33 -6.10
C ARG A 225 -8.06 18.60 -5.68
N ALA A 226 -8.06 17.28 -5.64
CA ALA A 226 -6.89 16.47 -5.31
C ALA A 226 -5.76 16.66 -6.32
N ALA A 227 -6.05 16.65 -7.62
CA ALA A 227 -5.08 16.87 -8.68
C ALA A 227 -4.46 18.28 -8.64
N ARG A 228 -5.27 19.32 -8.42
CA ARG A 228 -4.75 20.69 -8.22
C ARG A 228 -3.85 20.80 -7.00
N ARG A 229 -4.22 20.18 -5.87
CA ARG A 229 -3.37 20.12 -4.66
C ARG A 229 -2.08 19.36 -4.91
N ALA A 230 -2.16 18.22 -5.60
CA ALA A 230 -1.04 17.37 -5.96
C ALA A 230 0.00 18.12 -6.80
N ARG A 231 -0.40 18.81 -7.89
CA ARG A 231 0.50 19.60 -8.75
C ARG A 231 1.28 20.69 -7.99
N ARG A 232 0.77 21.16 -6.85
CA ARG A 232 1.44 22.18 -6.02
C ARG A 232 2.42 21.61 -5.01
N ARG A 233 2.45 20.29 -4.81
CA ARG A 233 3.35 19.60 -3.90
C ARG A 233 4.57 19.15 -4.71
N VAL A 234 5.59 20.00 -4.80
CA VAL A 234 6.89 19.75 -5.43
C VAL A 234 7.99 20.40 -4.56
N SER A 235 9.25 19.98 -4.72
CA SER A 235 10.38 20.43 -3.88
C SER A 235 10.48 21.95 -3.75
N ASP A 236 10.52 22.67 -4.87
CA ASP A 236 10.69 24.14 -4.90
C ASP A 236 9.55 24.88 -4.19
N ARG A 237 8.34 24.29 -4.19
CA ARG A 237 7.18 24.85 -3.47
C ARG A 237 7.13 24.41 -2.00
N ALA A 238 7.79 23.31 -1.65
CA ALA A 238 7.97 22.94 -0.26
C ALA A 238 9.01 23.85 0.39
N LEU A 239 10.04 24.26 -0.34
CA LEU A 239 11.18 25.05 0.12
C LEU A 239 10.79 26.20 1.06
N PRO A 240 9.98 27.23 0.67
CA PRO A 240 9.75 28.38 1.56
C PRO A 240 8.92 28.07 2.81
N ARG A 241 8.24 26.91 2.84
CA ARG A 241 7.42 26.47 3.97
C ARG A 241 8.11 25.44 4.86
N PHE A 242 9.13 24.78 4.33
CA PHE A 242 9.83 23.67 4.98
C PHE A 242 11.22 24.05 5.41
N THR A 243 11.75 25.19 4.96
CA THR A 243 13.08 25.65 5.33
C THR A 243 13.08 27.07 5.85
N GLU A 244 14.09 27.36 6.66
CA GLU A 244 14.44 28.68 7.18
C GLU A 244 15.90 28.97 6.82
N GLU A 245 16.20 30.23 6.53
CA GLU A 245 17.58 30.70 6.34
C GLU A 245 18.22 30.98 7.70
N ARG A 246 19.44 30.47 7.91
CA ARG A 246 20.25 30.70 9.11
C ARG A 246 21.65 31.19 8.69
N ALA A 247 22.44 31.68 9.65
CA ALA A 247 23.82 32.11 9.39
C ALA A 247 24.71 31.00 8.81
N GLU A 248 24.38 29.74 9.15
CA GLU A 248 25.09 28.52 8.72
C GLU A 248 24.53 27.94 7.40
N GLY A 249 23.59 28.64 6.75
CA GLY A 249 22.89 28.19 5.55
C GLY A 249 21.44 27.76 5.81
N ARG A 250 20.83 27.17 4.78
CA ARG A 250 19.43 26.76 4.81
C ARG A 250 19.21 25.53 5.67
N ARG A 251 18.12 25.50 6.44
CA ARG A 251 17.75 24.37 7.31
C ARG A 251 16.29 24.02 7.23
N ILE A 252 15.95 22.77 7.53
CA ILE A 252 14.56 22.32 7.65
C ILE A 252 13.95 22.90 8.94
N VAL A 253 12.73 23.45 8.84
CA VAL A 253 11.98 24.01 9.98
C VAL A 253 11.63 22.90 10.96
N GLU A 254 11.90 23.15 12.24
CA GLU A 254 11.58 22.23 13.32
C GLU A 254 10.14 22.43 13.81
N GLU A 255 9.42 21.33 14.02
CA GLU A 255 8.02 21.33 14.46
C GLU A 255 7.79 20.13 15.39
N PRO A 256 8.32 20.12 16.62
CA PRO A 256 8.23 18.96 17.50
C PRO A 256 6.78 18.65 17.90
N PRO A 257 6.36 17.37 17.99
CA PRO A 257 7.15 16.15 17.78
C PRO A 257 7.19 15.69 16.30
N LEU A 258 6.57 16.42 15.38
CA LEU A 258 6.34 16.04 13.98
C LEU A 258 7.56 16.16 13.08
N ILE A 259 8.37 17.20 13.27
CA ILE A 259 9.67 17.41 12.62
C ILE A 259 10.68 17.73 13.70
N THR A 260 11.72 16.92 13.83
CA THR A 260 12.74 17.08 14.87
C THR A 260 14.13 16.94 14.26
N ARG A 261 15.09 17.68 14.78
CA ARG A 261 16.49 17.58 14.36
C ARG A 261 17.09 16.22 14.75
N LEU A 262 18.11 15.83 13.97
CA LEU A 262 18.99 14.72 14.28
C LEU A 262 20.22 15.27 15.01
N ASP A 263 20.82 14.43 15.86
CA ASP A 263 22.15 14.74 16.40
C ASP A 263 23.23 14.63 15.29
N PRO A 264 24.44 15.20 15.50
CA PRO A 264 25.49 15.22 14.47
C PRO A 264 25.87 13.82 13.97
N ASP A 265 26.00 12.84 14.86
CA ASP A 265 26.40 11.47 14.49
C ASP A 265 25.32 10.80 13.63
N GLU A 266 24.04 10.98 13.97
CA GLU A 266 22.92 10.51 13.16
C GLU A 266 22.90 11.19 11.78
N ARG A 267 23.23 12.49 11.69
CA ARG A 267 23.31 13.19 10.38
C ARG A 267 24.41 12.61 9.51
N ASP A 268 25.59 12.36 10.07
CA ASP A 268 26.72 11.79 9.32
C ASP A 268 26.40 10.36 8.83
N GLN A 269 25.78 9.54 9.68
CA GLN A 269 25.32 8.20 9.27
C GLN A 269 24.28 8.24 8.14
N VAL A 270 23.42 9.27 8.12
CA VAL A 270 22.45 9.46 7.02
C VAL A 270 23.15 9.90 5.75
N ALA A 271 24.18 10.75 5.84
CA ALA A 271 24.99 11.15 4.70
C ALA A 271 25.68 9.93 4.04
N ASP A 272 26.37 9.11 4.84
CA ASP A 272 26.96 7.84 4.38
C ASP A 272 25.91 6.92 3.73
N GLY A 273 24.73 6.83 4.36
CA GLY A 273 23.61 6.06 3.83
C GLY A 273 23.10 6.59 2.49
N LEU A 274 23.06 7.91 2.30
CA LEU A 274 22.65 8.53 1.04
C LEU A 274 23.67 8.25 -0.07
N ASP A 275 24.97 8.28 0.22
CA ASP A 275 26.01 7.89 -0.73
C ASP A 275 25.85 6.44 -1.20
N ALA A 276 25.58 5.52 -0.26
CA ALA A 276 25.27 4.13 -0.60
C ALA A 276 23.98 4.02 -1.45
N TYR A 277 22.94 4.81 -1.13
CA TYR A 277 21.68 4.82 -1.89
C TYR A 277 21.85 5.27 -3.34
N VAL A 278 22.71 6.26 -3.60
CA VAL A 278 23.03 6.70 -4.98
C VAL A 278 23.51 5.51 -5.83
N GLY A 279 24.22 4.56 -5.21
CA GLY A 279 24.63 3.27 -5.76
C GLY A 279 23.52 2.31 -6.19
N THR A 280 22.26 2.57 -5.80
CA THR A 280 21.08 1.75 -6.15
C THR A 280 20.26 2.32 -7.32
N LEU A 281 20.48 3.59 -7.68
CA LEU A 281 19.73 4.24 -8.75
C LEU A 281 20.15 3.78 -10.16
N PRO A 282 19.24 3.82 -11.16
CA PRO A 282 19.61 3.66 -12.56
C PRO A 282 20.71 4.67 -12.98
N PRO A 283 21.66 4.28 -13.86
CA PRO A 283 22.86 5.09 -14.13
C PRO A 283 22.59 6.54 -14.55
N HIS A 284 21.55 6.80 -15.33
CA HIS A 284 21.20 8.14 -15.78
C HIS A 284 20.62 9.01 -14.63
N TRP A 285 19.79 8.44 -13.76
CA TRP A 285 19.29 9.15 -12.57
C TRP A 285 20.35 9.33 -11.49
N ARG A 286 21.27 8.36 -11.35
CA ARG A 286 22.47 8.52 -10.52
C ARG A 286 23.23 9.78 -10.94
N ARG A 287 23.53 9.94 -12.23
CA ARG A 287 24.26 11.11 -12.73
C ARG A 287 23.56 12.43 -12.40
N VAL A 288 22.23 12.47 -12.51
CA VAL A 288 21.44 13.66 -12.15
C VAL A 288 21.55 13.93 -10.65
N LEU A 289 21.28 12.93 -9.81
CA LEU A 289 21.25 13.13 -8.36
C LEU A 289 22.63 13.43 -7.77
N SER A 290 23.71 12.89 -8.34
CA SER A 290 25.09 13.20 -7.93
C SER A 290 25.51 14.65 -8.20
N GLY A 291 24.70 15.44 -8.90
CA GLY A 291 24.87 16.89 -9.01
C GLY A 291 24.29 17.68 -7.83
N TYR A 292 23.61 17.03 -6.90
CA TYR A 292 23.05 17.65 -5.69
C TYR A 292 23.91 17.34 -4.46
N VAL A 293 24.02 18.32 -3.56
CA VAL A 293 24.74 18.22 -2.29
C VAL A 293 23.74 18.19 -1.14
N LEU A 294 23.97 17.33 -0.14
CA LEU A 294 23.16 17.28 1.07
C LEU A 294 23.37 18.54 1.91
N VAL A 295 22.29 19.25 2.23
CA VAL A 295 22.30 20.49 3.02
C VAL A 295 21.82 20.24 4.44
N ASP A 296 20.67 19.56 4.58
CA ASP A 296 20.10 19.29 5.89
C ASP A 296 19.25 18.03 5.95
N VAL A 297 19.08 17.47 7.14
CA VAL A 297 18.27 16.29 7.40
C VAL A 297 17.47 16.47 8.68
N ALA A 298 16.19 16.11 8.63
CA ALA A 298 15.32 16.08 9.80
C ALA A 298 14.51 14.78 9.87
N HIS A 299 14.21 14.32 11.09
CA HIS A 299 13.22 13.29 11.31
C HIS A 299 11.81 13.85 11.07
N LYS A 300 10.94 13.11 10.38
CA LYS A 300 9.55 13.50 10.10
C LYS A 300 8.54 12.39 10.35
N VAL A 301 7.52 12.66 11.16
CA VAL A 301 6.39 11.74 11.38
C VAL A 301 5.49 11.65 10.13
N VAL A 302 5.12 10.43 9.71
CA VAL A 302 4.29 10.18 8.52
C VAL A 302 3.22 9.10 8.74
N GLY A 303 2.06 9.28 8.10
CA GLY A 303 0.99 8.26 8.01
C GLY A 303 0.23 7.98 9.31
N VAL A 304 -0.50 6.86 9.33
CA VAL A 304 -1.15 6.30 10.54
C VAL A 304 -0.43 4.99 10.91
N GLY A 305 -0.38 4.01 9.99
CA GLY A 305 0.32 2.74 10.19
C GLY A 305 1.84 2.87 10.37
N SER A 306 2.46 3.83 9.70
CA SER A 306 3.90 4.10 9.79
C SER A 306 4.30 5.00 10.97
N VAL A 307 3.36 5.48 11.80
CA VAL A 307 3.71 6.34 12.95
C VAL A 307 4.59 5.57 13.93
N GLY A 308 5.71 6.17 14.31
CA GLY A 308 6.73 5.52 15.13
C GLY A 308 7.72 4.65 14.35
N LEU A 309 7.57 4.48 13.03
CA LEU A 309 8.69 4.06 12.19
C LEU A 309 9.57 5.28 11.90
N ARG A 310 10.88 5.06 11.75
CA ARG A 310 11.81 6.13 11.41
C ARG A 310 11.57 6.58 9.98
N ALA A 311 11.30 7.87 9.82
CA ALA A 311 11.22 8.51 8.53
C ALA A 311 12.01 9.82 8.58
N LEU A 312 12.87 10.00 7.59
CA LEU A 312 13.75 11.15 7.47
C LEU A 312 13.42 11.93 6.20
N VAL A 313 13.66 13.23 6.24
CA VAL A 313 13.62 14.10 5.07
C VAL A 313 15.00 14.75 4.94
N ALA A 314 15.61 14.57 3.77
CA ALA A 314 16.89 15.17 3.41
C ALA A 314 16.65 16.25 2.35
N LEU A 315 17.20 17.44 2.58
CA LEU A 315 17.25 18.55 1.63
C LEU A 315 18.57 18.49 0.88
N CYS A 316 18.51 18.41 -0.44
CA CYS A 316 19.67 18.51 -1.30
C CYS A 316 19.56 19.73 -2.24
N GLU A 317 20.67 20.41 -2.46
CA GLU A 317 20.80 21.59 -3.34
C GLU A 317 21.71 21.28 -4.53
N GLY A 318 21.27 21.68 -5.72
CA GLY A 318 21.95 21.45 -6.99
C GLY A 318 22.75 22.67 -7.45
N SER A 319 22.55 23.07 -8.71
CA SER A 319 23.38 24.11 -9.35
C SER A 319 23.07 25.54 -8.90
N GLY A 320 22.03 25.74 -8.07
CA GLY A 320 21.65 27.04 -7.54
C GLY A 320 20.71 26.91 -6.35
N ALA A 321 20.48 28.01 -5.63
CA ALA A 321 19.70 28.03 -4.39
C ALA A 321 18.23 27.61 -4.56
N ASP A 322 17.66 27.71 -5.78
CA ASP A 322 16.29 27.28 -6.07
C ASP A 322 16.23 25.88 -6.72
N ASP A 323 17.37 25.28 -7.05
CA ASP A 323 17.47 23.93 -7.60
C ASP A 323 17.55 22.92 -6.44
N VAL A 324 16.39 22.52 -5.92
CA VAL A 324 16.30 21.70 -4.70
C VAL A 324 15.58 20.37 -4.93
N VAL A 325 16.09 19.33 -4.28
CA VAL A 325 15.40 18.04 -4.16
C VAL A 325 15.26 17.69 -2.70
N PHE A 326 14.03 17.41 -2.27
CA PHE A 326 13.80 16.74 -0.99
C PHE A 326 13.71 15.23 -1.21
N LEU A 327 14.54 14.47 -0.50
CA LEU A 327 14.43 13.01 -0.42
C LEU A 327 13.73 12.61 0.87
N GLN A 328 12.98 11.52 0.82
CA GLN A 328 12.39 10.87 1.99
C GLN A 328 12.97 9.47 2.12
N LEU A 329 13.57 9.19 3.28
CA LEU A 329 14.02 7.87 3.66
C LEU A 329 12.99 7.29 4.64
N LYS A 330 12.39 6.14 4.32
CA LYS A 330 11.44 5.44 5.19
C LYS A 330 12.04 4.11 5.61
N GLN A 331 12.03 3.85 6.92
CA GLN A 331 12.47 2.56 7.47
C GLN A 331 11.59 1.44 6.90
N ALA A 332 12.22 0.47 6.25
CA ALA A 332 11.58 -0.72 5.75
C ALA A 332 11.69 -1.83 6.80
N ARG A 333 10.55 -2.42 7.16
CA ARG A 333 10.50 -3.61 8.02
C ARG A 333 10.13 -4.82 7.20
N ARG A 334 10.24 -5.99 7.83
CA ARG A 334 9.63 -7.21 7.33
C ARG A 334 8.13 -7.00 7.13
N SER A 335 7.61 -7.37 5.97
CA SER A 335 6.16 -7.28 5.68
C SER A 335 5.37 -8.10 6.70
N VAL A 336 4.21 -7.60 7.12
CA VAL A 336 3.24 -8.31 7.97
C VAL A 336 2.70 -9.57 7.30
N LEU A 337 2.81 -9.67 5.97
CA LEU A 337 2.42 -10.86 5.22
C LEU A 337 3.49 -11.96 5.23
N ALA A 338 4.76 -11.60 5.44
CA ALA A 338 5.88 -12.54 5.30
C ALA A 338 5.76 -13.79 6.19
N PRO A 339 5.35 -13.69 7.48
CA PRO A 339 5.16 -14.88 8.33
C PRO A 339 4.16 -15.89 7.76
N TYR A 340 3.12 -15.42 7.07
CA TYR A 340 2.08 -16.25 6.47
C TYR A 340 2.43 -16.79 5.08
N VAL A 341 3.55 -16.34 4.52
CA VAL A 341 4.04 -16.76 3.20
C VAL A 341 5.21 -17.72 3.33
N HIS A 342 6.18 -17.43 4.20
CA HIS A 342 7.41 -18.21 4.31
C HIS A 342 7.94 -18.32 5.75
N GLY A 343 7.06 -18.21 6.75
CA GLY A 343 7.44 -18.38 8.17
C GLY A 343 8.52 -17.39 8.57
N ASP A 344 9.60 -17.84 9.20
CA ASP A 344 10.75 -17.01 9.61
C ASP A 344 11.91 -16.98 8.62
N SER A 345 11.73 -17.55 7.43
CA SER A 345 12.78 -17.53 6.40
C SER A 345 13.15 -16.11 5.99
N ALA A 346 14.45 -15.85 5.87
CA ALA A 346 15.00 -14.58 5.38
C ALA A 346 14.99 -14.56 3.84
N TRP A 347 13.81 -14.43 3.24
CA TRP A 347 13.67 -14.45 1.78
C TRP A 347 14.26 -13.21 1.09
N HIS A 348 14.30 -12.07 1.80
CA HIS A 348 14.82 -10.81 1.28
C HIS A 348 16.08 -10.41 2.03
N ALA A 349 17.18 -10.22 1.31
CA ALA A 349 18.43 -9.70 1.88
C ALA A 349 18.24 -8.27 2.42
N HIS A 350 17.42 -7.45 1.75
CA HIS A 350 17.16 -6.06 2.14
C HIS A 350 15.66 -5.70 1.99
N GLN A 351 15.01 -5.32 3.08
CA GLN A 351 13.59 -4.93 3.12
C GLN A 351 13.33 -3.63 2.35
N GLY A 352 14.29 -2.70 2.32
CA GLY A 352 14.18 -1.51 1.47
C GLY A 352 14.16 -1.88 -0.03
N GLN A 353 14.96 -2.88 -0.43
CA GLN A 353 14.99 -3.35 -1.81
C GLN A 353 13.69 -4.05 -2.17
N ARG A 354 13.15 -4.88 -1.25
CA ARG A 354 11.82 -5.50 -1.39
C ARG A 354 10.74 -4.47 -1.72
N VAL A 355 10.67 -3.38 -0.94
CA VAL A 355 9.66 -2.33 -1.14
C VAL A 355 9.83 -1.69 -2.53
N VAL A 356 11.06 -1.35 -2.93
CA VAL A 356 11.35 -0.74 -4.23
C VAL A 356 10.97 -1.64 -5.40
N GLU A 357 11.42 -2.89 -5.40
CA GLU A 357 11.17 -3.84 -6.48
C GLU A 357 9.67 -4.13 -6.63
N TYR A 358 8.95 -4.27 -5.52
CA TYR A 358 7.52 -4.55 -5.57
C TYR A 358 6.67 -3.33 -5.88
N GLN A 359 7.12 -2.14 -5.51
CA GLN A 359 6.53 -0.90 -6.02
C GLN A 359 6.66 -0.84 -7.55
N GLN A 360 7.84 -1.11 -8.12
CA GLN A 360 8.06 -1.13 -9.57
C GLN A 360 7.26 -2.23 -10.29
N ALA A 361 7.04 -3.36 -9.63
CA ALA A 361 6.23 -4.45 -10.18
C ALA A 361 4.74 -4.07 -10.26
N LEU A 362 4.20 -3.43 -9.20
CA LEU A 362 2.78 -3.08 -9.08
C LEU A 362 2.40 -1.77 -9.80
N GLN A 363 3.29 -0.77 -9.77
CA GLN A 363 3.07 0.51 -10.45
C GLN A 363 3.49 0.44 -11.91
N THR A 364 2.79 1.22 -12.75
CA THR A 364 3.14 1.31 -14.18
C THR A 364 4.34 2.22 -14.40
N VAL A 365 4.38 3.32 -13.65
CA VAL A 365 5.48 4.26 -13.59
C VAL A 365 5.79 4.49 -12.12
N SER A 366 7.07 4.55 -11.77
CA SER A 366 7.51 4.80 -10.40
C SER A 366 8.41 6.02 -10.36
N ASP A 367 8.67 6.49 -9.15
CA ASP A 367 9.61 7.58 -8.92
C ASP A 367 11.00 7.23 -9.47
N PRO A 368 11.60 8.07 -10.33
CA PRO A 368 12.93 7.83 -10.88
C PRO A 368 14.04 7.75 -9.81
N LEU A 369 13.84 8.38 -8.65
CA LEU A 369 14.77 8.39 -7.52
C LEU A 369 14.39 7.37 -6.45
N LEU A 370 13.65 6.32 -6.83
CA LEU A 370 13.31 5.23 -5.93
C LEU A 370 14.51 4.27 -5.77
N GLY A 371 15.05 4.18 -4.56
CA GLY A 371 16.20 3.33 -4.22
C GLY A 371 16.18 2.88 -2.76
N TRP A 372 17.28 2.31 -2.26
CA TRP A 372 17.36 1.83 -0.88
C TRP A 372 18.75 1.98 -0.28
N THR A 373 18.83 1.93 1.06
CA THR A 373 20.10 2.01 1.80
C THR A 373 19.99 1.39 3.19
N THR A 374 21.12 1.18 3.85
CA THR A 374 21.22 0.80 5.26
C THR A 374 21.89 1.93 6.04
N ILE A 375 21.27 2.38 7.12
CA ILE A 375 21.80 3.41 8.04
C ILE A 375 21.80 2.82 9.45
N ALA A 376 22.98 2.75 10.07
CA ALA A 376 23.16 2.19 11.41
C ALA A 376 22.46 0.82 11.61
N GLY A 377 22.69 -0.11 10.67
CA GLY A 377 22.11 -1.45 10.66
C GLY A 377 20.61 -1.53 10.36
N ARG A 378 19.95 -0.39 10.08
CA ARG A 378 18.52 -0.33 9.74
C ARG A 378 18.34 -0.12 8.24
N GLN A 379 17.39 -0.84 7.66
CA GLN A 379 17.14 -0.83 6.21
C GLN A 379 16.08 0.22 5.86
N TYR A 380 16.34 1.01 4.83
CA TYR A 380 15.48 2.08 4.34
C TYR A 380 15.24 1.95 2.85
N TYR A 381 14.09 2.42 2.39
CA TYR A 381 13.92 2.84 1.01
C TYR A 381 13.89 4.36 0.93
N VAL A 382 14.33 4.89 -0.20
CA VAL A 382 14.49 6.32 -0.48
C VAL A 382 13.65 6.67 -1.70
N ARG A 383 12.99 7.82 -1.65
CA ARG A 383 12.18 8.38 -2.76
C ARG A 383 12.14 9.90 -2.68
N GLN A 384 11.64 10.57 -3.71
CA GLN A 384 11.35 12.00 -3.64
C GLN A 384 10.25 12.29 -2.60
N PHE A 385 10.53 13.24 -1.71
CA PHE A 385 9.54 13.79 -0.82
C PHE A 385 8.62 14.74 -1.61
N ARG A 386 7.31 14.52 -1.51
CA ARG A 386 6.29 15.35 -2.21
C ARG A 386 6.51 15.41 -3.73
N ASN A 387 6.63 14.27 -4.40
CA ASN A 387 6.60 14.20 -5.86
C ASN A 387 5.17 14.27 -6.43
N MET A 388 4.54 15.44 -6.37
CA MET A 388 3.12 15.66 -6.66
C MET A 388 2.17 14.74 -5.88
N LYS A 389 2.55 14.38 -4.64
CA LYS A 389 1.81 13.40 -3.85
C LYS A 389 0.43 13.92 -3.45
N GLY A 390 -0.65 13.28 -3.90
CA GLY A 390 -2.02 13.62 -3.56
C GLY A 390 -2.84 12.38 -3.18
N THR A 391 -3.89 12.56 -2.38
CA THR A 391 -4.86 11.51 -2.06
C THR A 391 -6.26 12.08 -2.18
N ILE A 392 -7.23 11.22 -2.45
CA ILE A 392 -8.65 11.57 -2.40
C ILE A 392 -9.09 11.51 -0.93
N ALA A 393 -9.84 12.52 -0.48
CA ALA A 393 -10.32 12.62 0.89
C ALA A 393 -11.52 11.66 1.06
N VAL A 394 -11.26 10.48 1.61
CA VAL A 394 -12.26 9.39 1.70
C VAL A 394 -13.42 9.77 2.60
N ASP A 395 -13.16 10.52 3.67
CA ASP A 395 -14.12 11.06 4.63
C ASP A 395 -15.12 12.07 4.02
N ALA A 396 -14.76 12.69 2.89
CA ALA A 396 -15.61 13.65 2.19
C ALA A 396 -16.47 13.02 1.07
N LEU A 397 -16.39 11.70 0.87
CA LEU A 397 -17.12 11.01 -0.20
C LEU A 397 -18.54 10.66 0.25
N ASP A 398 -19.53 11.18 -0.48
CA ASP A 398 -20.89 10.67 -0.41
C ASP A 398 -20.99 9.24 -0.99
N ALA A 399 -22.13 8.57 -0.81
CA ALA A 399 -22.33 7.19 -1.22
C ALA A 399 -22.13 6.94 -2.74
N HIS A 400 -22.50 7.90 -3.59
CA HIS A 400 -22.35 7.76 -5.04
C HIS A 400 -20.89 7.92 -5.44
N ALA A 401 -20.21 8.93 -4.91
CA ALA A 401 -18.78 9.16 -5.11
C ALA A 401 -17.94 8.00 -4.57
N LEU A 402 -18.32 7.43 -3.42
CA LEU A 402 -17.67 6.25 -2.84
C LEU A 402 -17.77 5.05 -3.79
N SER A 403 -18.94 4.80 -4.38
CA SER A 403 -19.13 3.69 -5.32
C SER A 403 -18.31 3.84 -6.60
N ASP A 404 -18.26 5.05 -7.17
CA ASP A 404 -17.45 5.32 -8.35
C ASP A 404 -15.95 5.23 -8.03
N TYR A 405 -15.52 5.77 -6.89
CA TYR A 405 -14.11 5.73 -6.46
C TYR A 405 -13.66 4.30 -6.12
N ALA A 406 -14.52 3.50 -5.48
CA ALA A 406 -14.30 2.09 -5.23
C ALA A 406 -14.09 1.32 -6.54
N GLY A 407 -14.85 1.65 -7.60
CA GLY A 407 -14.66 1.13 -8.95
C GLY A 407 -13.29 1.49 -9.55
N VAL A 408 -12.83 2.74 -9.36
CA VAL A 408 -11.48 3.17 -9.77
C VAL A 408 -10.40 2.37 -9.03
N CYS A 409 -10.55 2.20 -7.71
CA CYS A 409 -9.60 1.42 -6.90
C CYS A 409 -9.55 -0.04 -7.34
N GLY A 410 -10.70 -0.67 -7.63
CA GLY A 410 -10.76 -2.02 -8.17
C GLY A 410 -10.03 -2.16 -9.51
N ARG A 411 -10.17 -1.17 -10.41
CA ARG A 411 -9.44 -1.12 -11.68
C ARG A 411 -7.92 -1.03 -11.47
N LEU A 412 -7.46 -0.14 -10.59
CA LEU A 412 -6.04 0.05 -10.29
C LEU A 412 -5.42 -1.17 -9.62
N LEU A 413 -6.15 -1.84 -8.72
CA LEU A 413 -5.69 -3.07 -8.10
C LEU A 413 -5.59 -4.22 -9.11
N ALA A 414 -6.57 -4.35 -10.01
CA ALA A 414 -6.51 -5.32 -11.11
C ALA A 414 -5.30 -5.10 -12.01
N LYS A 415 -4.98 -3.84 -12.33
CA LYS A 415 -3.76 -3.47 -13.06
C LYS A 415 -2.51 -3.92 -12.31
N GLY A 416 -2.40 -3.62 -11.02
CA GLY A 416 -1.26 -4.04 -10.19
C GLY A 416 -1.07 -5.56 -10.22
N HIS A 417 -2.12 -6.33 -9.96
CA HIS A 417 -2.06 -7.81 -10.00
C HIS A 417 -1.75 -8.33 -11.42
N ALA A 418 -2.29 -7.70 -12.46
CA ALA A 418 -2.09 -8.16 -13.84
C ALA A 418 -0.64 -8.01 -14.30
N ARG A 419 0.10 -7.02 -13.79
CA ARG A 419 1.51 -6.75 -14.16
C ARG A 419 2.48 -7.80 -13.63
N THR A 420 2.11 -8.53 -12.59
CA THR A 420 3.01 -9.45 -11.89
C THR A 420 2.84 -10.86 -12.46
N SER A 421 2.29 -11.80 -11.69
CA SER A 421 2.06 -13.18 -12.12
C SER A 421 0.59 -13.57 -11.98
N GLY A 422 0.20 -14.68 -12.60
CA GLY A 422 -1.12 -15.28 -12.36
C GLY A 422 -2.33 -14.56 -12.95
N ALA A 423 -2.19 -13.42 -13.66
CA ALA A 423 -3.31 -12.67 -14.24
C ALA A 423 -4.36 -13.54 -14.97
N SER A 424 -3.90 -14.45 -15.84
CA SER A 424 -4.78 -15.37 -16.57
C SER A 424 -5.45 -16.41 -15.66
N MET A 425 -4.76 -16.87 -14.60
CA MET A 425 -5.33 -17.79 -13.61
C MET A 425 -6.38 -17.09 -12.77
N ILE A 426 -6.12 -15.86 -12.33
CA ILE A 426 -7.08 -15.06 -11.56
C ILE A 426 -8.30 -14.78 -12.43
N ASP A 427 -8.13 -14.33 -13.68
CA ASP A 427 -9.24 -14.14 -14.63
C ASP A 427 -10.06 -15.44 -14.84
N GLY A 428 -9.37 -16.56 -15.04
CA GLY A 428 -9.97 -17.88 -15.11
C GLY A 428 -10.75 -18.28 -13.86
N TYR A 429 -10.27 -17.94 -12.66
CA TYR A 429 -10.95 -18.22 -11.40
C TYR A 429 -12.16 -17.30 -11.19
N VAL A 430 -11.97 -16.00 -11.41
CA VAL A 430 -12.98 -14.97 -11.17
C VAL A 430 -14.15 -15.08 -12.14
N GLY A 431 -13.90 -15.24 -13.44
CA GLY A 431 -14.93 -15.41 -14.47
C GLY A 431 -15.75 -14.15 -14.79
N ALA A 432 -16.88 -14.33 -15.49
CA ALA A 432 -17.72 -13.22 -15.95
C ALA A 432 -18.94 -12.91 -15.07
N SER A 433 -19.35 -13.84 -14.19
CA SER A 433 -20.51 -13.63 -13.30
C SER A 433 -20.15 -12.80 -12.08
N ASP A 434 -21.16 -12.18 -11.47
CA ASP A 434 -21.12 -11.40 -10.23
C ASP A 434 -20.87 -12.21 -8.94
N LYS A 435 -20.77 -13.54 -9.01
CA LYS A 435 -20.54 -14.40 -7.81
C LYS A 435 -19.36 -13.98 -6.94
N LEU A 436 -18.29 -13.42 -7.52
CA LEU A 436 -17.19 -12.86 -6.72
C LEU A 436 -17.64 -11.57 -6.03
N ASP A 437 -18.29 -10.68 -6.77
CA ASP A 437 -18.79 -9.38 -6.33
C ASP A 437 -19.71 -9.57 -5.11
N VAL A 438 -20.68 -10.48 -5.20
CA VAL A 438 -21.59 -10.85 -4.10
C VAL A 438 -20.83 -11.42 -2.89
N ALA A 439 -19.84 -12.28 -3.14
CA ALA A 439 -19.03 -12.86 -2.07
C ALA A 439 -18.24 -11.77 -1.32
N LEU A 440 -17.60 -10.85 -2.04
CA LEU A 440 -16.84 -9.75 -1.44
C LEU A 440 -17.74 -8.77 -0.67
N CYS A 441 -18.98 -8.51 -1.13
CA CYS A 441 -19.94 -7.73 -0.35
C CYS A 441 -20.24 -8.40 1.00
N ARG A 442 -20.50 -9.72 1.00
CA ARG A 442 -20.77 -10.46 2.25
C ARG A 442 -19.57 -10.44 3.20
N PHE A 443 -18.35 -10.64 2.66
CA PHE A 443 -17.13 -10.56 3.46
C PHE A 443 -16.95 -9.16 4.04
N ALA A 444 -17.07 -8.13 3.21
CA ALA A 444 -16.84 -6.75 3.60
C ALA A 444 -17.76 -6.29 4.73
N ARG A 445 -19.05 -6.66 4.68
CA ARG A 445 -20.00 -6.41 5.77
C ARG A 445 -19.57 -7.08 7.08
N ALA A 446 -19.34 -8.39 7.03
CA ALA A 446 -18.97 -9.17 8.22
C ALA A 446 -17.63 -8.72 8.81
N TYR A 447 -16.69 -8.30 7.97
CA TYR A 447 -15.39 -7.82 8.40
C TYR A 447 -15.43 -6.36 8.86
N ALA A 448 -16.37 -5.54 8.37
CA ALA A 448 -16.64 -4.22 8.96
C ALA A 448 -17.13 -4.36 10.40
N ASP A 449 -18.06 -5.30 10.66
CA ASP A 449 -18.51 -5.63 12.02
C ASP A 449 -17.34 -6.12 12.89
N GLN A 450 -16.38 -6.87 12.33
CA GLN A 450 -15.17 -7.27 13.05
C GLN A 450 -14.26 -6.08 13.35
N THR A 451 -14.05 -5.19 12.39
CA THR A 451 -13.19 -4.00 12.51
C THR A 451 -13.72 -3.06 13.59
N GLU A 452 -15.04 -2.85 13.65
CA GLU A 452 -15.68 -2.03 14.68
C GLU A 452 -15.51 -2.64 16.08
N ARG A 453 -15.72 -3.96 16.24
CA ARG A 453 -15.48 -4.66 17.51
C ARG A 453 -14.01 -4.62 17.95
N ASP A 454 -13.09 -4.75 17.01
CA ASP A 454 -11.65 -4.66 17.28
C ASP A 454 -11.24 -3.23 17.66
N HIS A 455 -11.81 -2.22 17.00
CA HIS A 455 -11.63 -0.80 17.35
C HIS A 455 -12.17 -0.49 18.74
N GLU A 456 -13.37 -0.96 19.10
CA GLU A 456 -13.90 -0.84 20.47
C GLU A 456 -13.00 -1.50 21.52
N THR A 457 -12.37 -2.61 21.16
CA THR A 457 -11.40 -3.30 22.03
C THR A 457 -10.14 -2.46 22.23
N LEU A 458 -9.61 -1.83 21.17
CA LEU A 458 -8.54 -0.84 21.28
C LEU A 458 -8.96 0.35 22.17
N VAL A 459 -10.13 0.93 21.94
CA VAL A 459 -10.61 2.10 22.70
C VAL A 459 -10.75 1.76 24.19
N ARG A 460 -11.31 0.59 24.53
CA ARG A 460 -11.36 0.11 25.92
C ARG A 460 -9.97 -0.12 26.52
N ALA A 461 -9.03 -0.63 25.73
CA ALA A 461 -7.65 -0.83 26.17
C ALA A 461 -6.94 0.50 26.48
N VAL A 462 -7.20 1.54 25.68
CA VAL A 462 -6.73 2.91 25.95
C VAL A 462 -7.39 3.46 27.22
N ALA A 463 -8.71 3.33 27.36
CA ALA A 463 -9.44 3.87 28.52
C ALA A 463 -8.99 3.27 29.86
N ARG A 464 -8.57 1.99 29.87
CA ARG A 464 -8.01 1.32 31.06
C ARG A 464 -6.50 1.52 31.26
N GLY A 465 -5.83 2.31 30.40
CA GLY A 465 -4.40 2.59 30.47
C GLY A 465 -3.47 1.48 29.97
N ALA A 466 -3.97 0.45 29.28
CA ALA A 466 -3.17 -0.65 28.76
C ALA A 466 -2.39 -0.29 27.47
N LEU A 467 -2.77 0.79 26.79
CA LEU A 467 -2.06 1.37 25.66
C LEU A 467 -1.93 2.89 25.84
N PRO A 468 -0.75 3.48 25.65
CA PRO A 468 -0.56 4.91 25.81
C PRO A 468 -1.19 5.67 24.63
N THR A 469 -1.76 6.85 24.87
CA THR A 469 -2.38 7.70 23.84
C THR A 469 -2.03 9.16 24.05
N GLU A 470 -1.93 9.94 22.97
CA GLU A 470 -1.80 11.39 23.02
C GLU A 470 -3.11 12.03 22.53
N PRO A 471 -3.92 12.64 23.42
CA PRO A 471 -5.19 13.23 23.03
C PRO A 471 -5.01 14.32 21.96
N GLY A 472 -5.73 14.22 20.84
CA GLY A 472 -5.76 15.24 19.77
C GLY A 472 -4.68 15.13 18.67
N ALA A 473 -3.92 14.02 18.61
CA ALA A 473 -2.77 13.83 17.70
C ALA A 473 -3.05 13.13 16.34
#